data_AF-A0A194QI30-F1
#
_entry.id   AF-A0A194QI30-F1
#
_cell.length_a   1.000
_cell.length_b   1.000
_cell.length_c   1.000
_cell.angle_alpha   90.00
_cell.angle_beta   90.00
_cell.angle_gamma   90.00
#
_symmetry.space_group_name_H-M   'P 1'
#
loop_
_entity.id
_entity.type
_entity.pdbx_description
1 polymer ?
#
loop_
_entity_poly.entity_id
_entity_poly.type
_entity_poly.pdbx_seq_one_letter_code
_entity_poly.pdbx_strand_id
1 'polypeptide(L)'
;MEGGAWCARDISLRAQKKFLSRVGGAASARALVLDEHAAKLLDQFLTVLRERVEKREAEKLVKHVIKAAVKLGVLRRHGQLSAADERALAAFRSKFHTVLMAVVSFCEVDFSYDRGFLQDALRESHQSLKSVVERHLSDKSVSRLAGVFALASRGDLLDSLFSGQIDEDVLKLTRMLRKELDRGLI
;
A
#
# COMPACT_ATOMS: atom_id res chain seq x y z
N MET A 1 -13.61 -23.15 -14.26
CA MET A 1 -14.06 -21.83 -13.74
C MET A 1 -12.93 -20.84 -13.96
N GLU A 2 -13.00 -20.08 -15.05
CA GLU A 2 -11.99 -19.05 -15.37
C GLU A 2 -12.15 -17.86 -14.42
N GLY A 3 -11.43 -17.91 -13.31
CA GLY A 3 -11.25 -16.74 -12.45
C GLY A 3 -10.30 -15.79 -13.16
N GLY A 4 -10.86 -14.75 -13.80
CA GLY A 4 -10.10 -13.74 -14.51
C GLY A 4 -8.87 -13.29 -13.72
N ALA A 5 -7.71 -13.29 -14.38
CA ALA A 5 -6.43 -12.94 -13.78
C ALA A 5 -6.53 -11.60 -13.04
N TRP A 6 -6.11 -11.58 -11.77
CA TRP A 6 -6.06 -10.37 -10.98
C TRP A 6 -4.88 -9.52 -11.46
N CYS A 7 -5.11 -8.24 -11.76
CA CYS A 7 -4.08 -7.27 -12.11
C CYS A 7 -4.37 -5.95 -11.39
N ALA A 8 -3.37 -5.41 -10.68
CA ALA A 8 -3.49 -4.13 -9.96
C ALA A 8 -3.91 -2.99 -10.90
N ARG A 9 -3.38 -3.01 -12.13
CA ARG A 9 -3.74 -2.06 -13.19
C ARG A 9 -5.22 -2.09 -13.51
N ASP A 10 -5.84 -3.26 -13.61
CA ASP A 10 -7.28 -3.38 -13.92
C ASP A 10 -8.17 -2.90 -12.77
N ILE A 11 -7.71 -3.00 -11.52
CA ILE A 11 -8.42 -2.46 -10.36
C ILE A 11 -8.31 -0.94 -10.34
N SER A 12 -7.11 -0.39 -10.59
CA SER A 12 -6.88 1.05 -10.73
C SER A 12 -7.73 1.63 -11.86
N LEU A 13 -7.73 0.99 -13.03
CA LEU A 13 -8.53 1.40 -14.19
C LEU A 13 -10.04 1.31 -13.91
N ARG A 14 -10.51 0.29 -13.20
CA ARG A 14 -11.93 0.20 -12.79
C ARG A 14 -12.30 1.27 -11.76
N ALA A 15 -11.43 1.52 -10.78
CA ALA A 15 -11.62 2.60 -9.81
C ALA A 15 -11.69 3.96 -10.51
N GLN A 16 -10.81 4.17 -11.49
CA GLN A 16 -10.78 5.36 -12.34
C GLN A 16 -12.03 5.47 -13.20
N LYS A 17 -12.45 4.44 -13.96
CA LYS A 17 -13.68 4.47 -14.77
C LYS A 17 -14.91 4.84 -13.94
N LYS A 18 -15.04 4.26 -12.75
CA LYS A 18 -16.13 4.58 -11.81
C LYS A 18 -16.10 6.01 -11.28
N PHE A 19 -14.91 6.62 -11.28
CA PHE A 19 -14.72 7.99 -10.83
C PHE A 19 -14.85 9.01 -11.97
N LEU A 20 -14.31 8.70 -13.14
CA LEU A 20 -14.47 9.44 -14.39
C LEU A 20 -15.94 9.58 -14.81
N SER A 21 -16.74 8.54 -14.60
CA SER A 21 -18.19 8.62 -14.83
C SER A 21 -18.88 9.62 -13.89
N ARG A 22 -18.18 10.16 -12.88
CA ARG A 22 -18.66 11.18 -11.95
C ARG A 22 -17.92 12.52 -12.05
N VAL A 23 -16.73 12.57 -12.65
CA VAL A 23 -15.88 13.77 -12.72
C VAL A 23 -15.34 13.92 -14.15
N GLY A 24 -15.78 14.96 -14.86
CA GLY A 24 -15.42 15.21 -16.25
C GLY A 24 -13.92 15.51 -16.44
N GLY A 25 -13.30 14.89 -17.44
CA GLY A 25 -11.99 15.27 -17.99
C GLY A 25 -10.92 14.16 -18.03
N ALA A 26 -10.42 13.83 -19.22
CA ALA A 26 -9.41 12.78 -19.45
C ALA A 26 -8.02 13.08 -18.85
N ALA A 27 -7.62 14.36 -18.79
CA ALA A 27 -6.39 14.80 -18.12
C ALA A 27 -6.48 14.61 -16.59
N SER A 28 -7.69 14.58 -16.03
CA SER A 28 -7.95 14.31 -14.62
C SER A 28 -7.81 12.85 -14.23
N ALA A 29 -7.92 11.97 -15.22
CA ALA A 29 -7.82 10.54 -15.04
C ALA A 29 -6.38 10.06 -14.86
N ARG A 30 -5.42 10.60 -15.63
CA ARG A 30 -4.04 10.06 -15.71
C ARG A 30 -3.26 10.16 -14.40
N ALA A 31 -3.46 11.22 -13.63
CA ALA A 31 -2.83 11.39 -12.32
C ALA A 31 -3.44 10.51 -11.20
N LEU A 32 -4.55 9.81 -11.49
CA LEU A 32 -5.21 8.88 -10.57
C LEU A 32 -4.90 7.41 -10.93
N VAL A 33 -4.17 7.17 -12.01
CA VAL A 33 -3.71 5.84 -12.39
C VAL A 33 -2.44 5.56 -11.62
N LEU A 34 -2.34 4.37 -11.02
CA LEU A 34 -1.06 3.85 -10.61
C LEU A 34 -0.12 3.84 -11.81
N ASP A 35 1.05 4.45 -11.68
CA ASP A 35 2.06 4.29 -12.70
C ASP A 35 2.44 2.81 -12.86
N GLU A 36 3.13 2.49 -13.95
CA GLU A 36 3.49 1.11 -14.28
C GLU A 36 4.40 0.47 -13.22
N HIS A 37 5.24 1.26 -12.53
CA HIS A 37 6.12 0.78 -11.47
C HIS A 37 5.32 0.40 -10.23
N ALA A 38 4.43 1.28 -9.77
CA ALA A 38 3.54 1.03 -8.65
C ALA A 38 2.62 -0.17 -8.92
N ALA A 39 2.11 -0.33 -10.14
CA ALA A 39 1.30 -1.49 -10.51
C ALA A 39 2.10 -2.80 -10.40
N LYS A 40 3.32 -2.85 -10.96
CA LYS A 40 4.20 -4.03 -10.88
C LYS A 40 4.56 -4.37 -9.43
N LEU A 41 4.83 -3.36 -8.60
CA LEU A 41 5.14 -3.54 -7.19
C LEU A 41 3.96 -4.15 -6.42
N LEU A 42 2.75 -3.66 -6.67
CA LEU A 42 1.53 -4.24 -6.08
C LEU A 42 1.21 -5.64 -6.59
N ASP A 43 1.50 -5.94 -7.86
CA ASP A 43 1.36 -7.29 -8.41
C ASP A 43 2.35 -8.26 -7.73
N GLN A 44 3.62 -7.88 -7.57
CA GLN A 44 4.61 -8.70 -6.84
C GLN A 44 4.24 -8.85 -5.36
N PHE A 45 3.75 -7.78 -4.73
CA PHE A 45 3.28 -7.86 -3.35
C PHE A 45 2.08 -8.81 -3.21
N LEU A 46 1.17 -8.85 -4.19
CA LEU A 46 0.09 -9.83 -4.18
C LEU A 46 0.61 -11.27 -4.33
N THR A 47 1.61 -11.51 -5.18
CA THR A 47 2.24 -12.83 -5.30
C THR A 47 2.74 -13.30 -3.95
N VAL A 48 3.55 -12.47 -3.26
CA VAL A 48 4.06 -12.75 -1.92
C VAL A 48 2.94 -13.04 -0.91
N LEU A 49 1.87 -12.24 -0.91
CA LEU A 49 0.75 -12.43 0.01
C LEU A 49 -0.04 -13.71 -0.25
N ARG A 50 -0.23 -14.12 -1.51
CA ARG A 50 -1.05 -15.29 -1.87
C ARG A 50 -0.47 -16.61 -1.37
N GLU A 51 0.83 -16.65 -1.09
CA GLU A 51 1.50 -17.83 -0.54
C GLU A 51 1.37 -17.92 0.98
N ARG A 52 0.93 -16.83 1.64
CA ARG A 52 1.00 -16.67 3.10
C ARG A 52 -0.35 -16.47 3.75
N VAL A 53 -1.32 -15.96 3.00
CA VAL A 53 -2.68 -15.73 3.47
C VAL A 53 -3.69 -16.19 2.44
N GLU A 54 -4.93 -16.34 2.87
CA GLU A 54 -6.04 -16.72 2.00
C GLU A 54 -6.11 -15.82 0.76
N LYS A 55 -6.25 -16.43 -0.43
CA LYS A 55 -6.28 -15.71 -1.72
C LYS A 55 -7.24 -14.52 -1.71
N ARG A 56 -8.43 -14.70 -1.13
CA ARG A 56 -9.45 -13.66 -1.02
C ARG A 56 -9.01 -12.51 -0.11
N GLU A 57 -8.26 -12.82 0.93
CA GLU A 57 -7.72 -11.84 1.87
C GLU A 57 -6.61 -11.00 1.22
N ALA A 58 -5.66 -11.67 0.55
CA ALA A 58 -4.58 -11.03 -0.22
C ALA A 58 -5.13 -10.06 -1.29
N GLU A 59 -6.06 -10.54 -2.14
CA GLU A 59 -6.67 -9.70 -3.18
C GLU A 59 -7.51 -8.54 -2.60
N LYS A 60 -8.11 -8.75 -1.42
CA LYS A 60 -8.89 -7.72 -0.72
C LYS A 60 -7.97 -6.64 -0.16
N LEU A 61 -6.83 -7.00 0.43
CA LEU A 61 -5.84 -6.03 0.93
C LEU A 61 -5.38 -5.13 -0.21
N VAL A 62 -4.86 -5.71 -1.30
CA VAL A 62 -4.28 -4.88 -2.37
C VAL A 62 -5.35 -4.01 -3.03
N LYS A 63 -6.57 -4.53 -3.22
CA LYS A 63 -7.72 -3.73 -3.68
C LYS A 63 -8.04 -2.55 -2.75
N HIS A 64 -7.88 -2.70 -1.44
CA HIS A 64 -8.12 -1.61 -0.49
C HIS A 64 -7.01 -0.57 -0.50
N VAL A 65 -5.74 -1.00 -0.63
CA VAL A 65 -4.60 -0.09 -0.84
C VAL A 65 -4.83 0.80 -2.07
N ILE A 66 -5.16 0.19 -3.22
CA ILE A 66 -5.42 0.93 -4.47
C ILE A 66 -6.56 1.93 -4.29
N LYS A 67 -7.66 1.52 -3.64
CA LYS A 67 -8.81 2.41 -3.40
C LYS A 67 -8.48 3.57 -2.47
N ALA A 68 -7.64 3.35 -1.45
CA ALA A 68 -7.21 4.41 -0.55
C ALA A 68 -6.32 5.42 -1.29
N ALA A 69 -5.33 4.94 -2.05
CA ALA A 69 -4.44 5.78 -2.86
C ALA A 69 -5.21 6.64 -3.87
N VAL A 70 -6.14 6.05 -4.62
CA VAL A 70 -6.96 6.79 -5.60
C VAL A 70 -7.80 7.87 -4.91
N LYS A 71 -8.44 7.55 -3.78
CA LYS A 71 -9.27 8.52 -3.05
C LYS A 71 -8.45 9.70 -2.51
N LEU A 72 -7.27 9.44 -1.96
CA LEU A 72 -6.37 10.49 -1.47
C LEU A 72 -5.84 11.36 -2.60
N GLY A 73 -5.47 10.75 -3.74
CA GLY A 73 -5.05 11.48 -4.94
C GLY A 73 -6.15 12.41 -5.47
N VAL A 74 -7.40 11.96 -5.45
CA VAL A 74 -8.57 12.79 -5.79
C VAL A 74 -8.70 13.98 -4.83
N LEU A 75 -8.68 13.74 -3.52
CA LEU A 75 -8.82 14.82 -2.52
C LEU A 75 -7.75 15.90 -2.71
N ARG A 76 -6.49 15.49 -2.89
CA ARG A 76 -5.39 16.42 -3.12
C ARG A 76 -5.57 17.24 -4.39
N ARG A 77 -5.98 16.59 -5.50
CA ARG A 77 -6.19 17.26 -6.79
C ARG A 77 -7.29 18.32 -6.74
N HIS A 78 -8.36 18.05 -6.00
CA HIS A 78 -9.48 18.98 -5.87
C HIS A 78 -9.29 20.01 -4.75
N GLY A 79 -8.07 20.14 -4.20
CA GLY A 79 -7.77 21.10 -3.13
C GLY A 79 -8.60 20.87 -1.87
N GLN A 80 -9.04 19.64 -1.62
CA GLN A 80 -9.90 19.29 -0.47
C GLN A 80 -9.10 19.04 0.80
N LEU A 81 -7.76 19.02 0.72
CA LEU A 81 -6.88 18.78 1.85
C LEU A 81 -6.48 20.11 2.49
N SER A 82 -6.63 20.19 3.82
CA SER A 82 -6.13 21.32 4.59
C SER A 82 -4.60 21.26 4.76
N ALA A 83 -3.98 22.36 5.19
CA ALA A 83 -2.56 22.35 5.55
C ALA A 83 -2.24 21.34 6.67
N ALA A 84 -3.19 21.06 7.57
CA ALA A 84 -3.03 20.04 8.60
C ALA A 84 -3.06 18.62 8.00
N ASP A 85 -3.89 18.39 7.00
CA ASP A 85 -3.94 17.11 6.28
C ASP A 85 -2.65 16.86 5.49
N GLU A 86 -2.13 17.88 4.81
CA GLU A 86 -0.87 17.77 4.07
C GLU A 86 0.32 17.47 5.02
N ARG A 87 0.36 18.09 6.20
CA ARG A 87 1.35 17.74 7.24
C ARG A 87 1.20 16.28 7.71
N ALA A 88 -0.02 15.82 7.91
CA ALA A 88 -0.28 14.44 8.32
C ALA A 88 0.09 13.43 7.21
N LEU A 89 -0.15 13.76 5.94
CA LEU A 89 0.30 12.95 4.80
C LEU A 89 1.82 12.93 4.65
N ALA A 90 2.49 14.06 4.88
CA ALA A 90 3.96 14.12 4.92
C ALA A 90 4.53 13.25 6.05
N ALA A 91 3.92 13.31 7.24
CA ALA A 91 4.29 12.45 8.36
C ALA A 91 4.03 10.97 8.06
N PHE A 92 2.92 10.64 7.39
CA PHE A 92 2.66 9.29 6.91
C PHE A 92 3.76 8.83 5.95
N ARG A 93 4.13 9.64 4.95
CA ARG A 93 5.19 9.29 3.99
C ARG A 93 6.53 9.01 4.68
N SER A 94 6.94 9.87 5.60
CA SER A 94 8.19 9.69 6.36
C SER A 94 8.19 8.41 7.21
N LYS A 95 7.08 8.13 7.91
CA LYS A 95 6.96 6.90 8.71
C LYS A 95 6.86 5.65 7.85
N PHE A 96 6.13 5.72 6.73
CA PHE A 96 6.03 4.61 5.80
C PHE A 96 7.36 4.32 5.11
N HIS A 97 8.15 5.35 4.78
CA HIS A 97 9.53 5.17 4.33
C HIS A 97 10.37 4.40 5.36
N THR A 98 10.18 4.64 6.66
CA THR A 98 10.84 3.87 7.73
C THR A 98 10.42 2.39 7.70
N VAL A 99 9.13 2.10 7.49
CA VAL A 99 8.64 0.73 7.29
C VAL A 99 9.34 0.06 6.10
N LEU A 100 9.46 0.76 4.96
CA LEU A 100 10.09 0.20 3.78
C LEU A 100 11.59 -0.04 3.95
N MET A 101 12.30 0.88 4.60
CA MET A 101 13.71 0.70 4.99
C MET A 101 13.89 -0.52 5.89
N ALA A 102 12.99 -0.72 6.85
CA ALA A 102 13.02 -1.88 7.74
C ALA A 102 12.82 -3.18 6.97
N VAL A 103 11.79 -3.25 6.11
CA VAL A 103 11.50 -4.42 5.26
C VAL A 103 12.71 -4.77 4.39
N VAL A 104 13.35 -3.78 3.76
CA VAL A 104 14.54 -4.03 2.95
C VAL A 104 15.71 -4.52 3.81
N SER A 105 15.94 -3.89 4.96
CA SER A 105 17.03 -4.26 5.87
C SER A 105 16.86 -5.68 6.41
N PHE A 106 15.63 -6.07 6.76
CA PHE A 106 15.33 -7.42 7.27
C PHE A 106 15.53 -8.53 6.25
N CYS A 107 15.48 -8.21 4.96
CA CYS A 107 15.77 -9.16 3.89
C CYS A 107 17.26 -9.20 3.49
N GLU A 108 18.02 -8.15 3.78
CA GLU A 108 19.41 -8.00 3.32
C GLU A 108 20.45 -8.22 4.42
N VAL A 109 20.04 -8.12 5.69
CA VAL A 109 20.93 -8.24 6.86
C VAL A 109 20.47 -9.39 7.74
N ASP A 110 21.34 -10.40 7.86
CA ASP A 110 21.09 -11.56 8.70
C ASP A 110 20.84 -11.17 10.16
N PHE A 111 19.92 -11.89 10.82
CA PHE A 111 19.55 -11.70 12.23
C PHE A 111 19.07 -10.29 12.61
N SER A 112 18.65 -9.47 11.63
CA SER A 112 18.17 -8.10 11.88
C SER A 112 16.66 -7.99 12.12
N TYR A 113 15.89 -9.03 11.79
CA TYR A 113 14.43 -8.99 11.88
C TYR A 113 13.93 -8.70 13.31
N ASP A 114 13.23 -7.57 13.45
CA ASP A 114 12.51 -7.19 14.66
C ASP A 114 11.02 -6.98 14.33
N ARG A 115 10.21 -7.96 14.72
CA ARG A 115 8.75 -7.94 14.56
C ARG A 115 8.12 -6.75 15.29
N GLY A 116 8.56 -6.47 16.52
CA GLY A 116 7.98 -5.43 17.37
C GLY A 116 8.20 -4.06 16.75
N PHE A 117 9.42 -3.79 16.31
CA PHE A 117 9.76 -2.57 15.58
C PHE A 117 8.88 -2.38 14.34
N LEU A 118 8.71 -3.41 13.51
CA LEU A 118 7.91 -3.30 12.28
C LEU A 118 6.43 -3.06 12.57
N GLN A 119 5.87 -3.73 13.57
CA GLN A 119 4.50 -3.52 14.01
C GLN A 119 4.29 -2.09 14.52
N ASP A 120 5.23 -1.56 15.29
CA ASP A 120 5.18 -0.19 15.79
C ASP A 120 5.28 0.83 14.64
N ALA A 121 6.22 0.65 13.70
CA ALA A 121 6.36 1.51 12.53
C ALA A 121 5.09 1.50 11.63
N LEU A 122 4.48 0.33 11.42
CA LEU A 122 3.21 0.19 10.71
C LEU A 122 2.07 0.90 11.47
N ARG A 123 2.00 0.75 12.78
CA ARG A 123 0.99 1.43 13.62
C ARG A 123 1.13 2.95 13.54
N GLU A 124 2.35 3.47 13.64
CA GLU A 124 2.59 4.91 13.60
C GLU A 124 2.28 5.53 12.24
N SER A 125 2.63 4.83 11.14
CA SER A 125 2.27 5.26 9.79
C SER A 125 0.75 5.24 9.60
N HIS A 126 0.06 4.20 10.09
CA HIS A 126 -1.40 4.13 10.07
C HIS A 126 -2.03 5.31 10.80
N GLN A 127 -1.58 5.66 12.00
CA GLN A 127 -2.15 6.77 12.78
C GLN A 127 -2.09 8.11 12.03
N SER A 128 -0.96 8.42 11.40
CA SER A 128 -0.81 9.63 10.58
C SER A 128 -1.83 9.66 9.44
N LEU A 129 -1.96 8.55 8.70
CA LEU A 129 -2.88 8.44 7.58
C LEU A 129 -4.35 8.43 8.01
N LYS A 130 -4.65 7.76 9.13
CA LYS A 130 -5.99 7.62 9.72
C LYS A 130 -6.61 8.98 9.97
N SER A 131 -5.83 9.92 10.53
CA SER A 131 -6.30 11.28 10.82
C SER A 131 -6.83 12.03 9.59
N VAL A 132 -6.28 11.75 8.40
CA VAL A 132 -6.72 12.37 7.14
C VAL A 132 -7.95 11.65 6.61
N VAL A 133 -7.95 10.32 6.59
CA VAL A 133 -9.08 9.56 6.02
C VAL A 133 -10.36 9.70 6.84
N GLU A 134 -10.27 9.89 8.16
CA GLU A 134 -11.44 10.09 9.03
C GLU A 134 -12.13 11.43 8.77
N ARG A 135 -11.41 12.46 8.34
CA ARG A 135 -11.99 13.78 8.02
C ARG A 135 -12.71 13.80 6.68
N HIS A 136 -12.22 13.02 5.71
CA HIS A 136 -12.58 13.21 4.31
C HIS A 136 -13.30 12.02 3.67
N LEU A 137 -13.18 10.81 4.24
CA LEU A 137 -13.70 9.59 3.66
C LEU A 137 -14.77 8.94 4.54
N SER A 138 -15.65 8.16 3.91
CA SER A 138 -16.66 7.41 4.65
C SER A 138 -16.08 6.37 5.60
N ASP A 139 -16.85 5.98 6.63
CA ASP A 139 -16.50 4.92 7.60
C ASP A 139 -16.09 3.62 6.91
N LYS A 140 -16.76 3.29 5.80
CA LYS A 140 -16.40 2.13 4.98
C LYS A 140 -14.98 2.21 4.42
N SER A 141 -14.45 3.40 4.18
CA SER A 141 -13.08 3.62 3.71
C SER A 141 -12.09 3.57 4.87
N VAL A 142 -12.44 4.18 6.00
CA VAL A 142 -11.67 4.12 7.25
C VAL A 142 -11.49 2.68 7.72
N SER A 143 -12.57 1.91 7.80
CA SER A 143 -12.55 0.48 8.15
C SER A 143 -11.72 -0.36 7.18
N ARG A 144 -11.77 -0.05 5.86
CA ARG A 144 -10.93 -0.74 4.87
C ARG A 144 -9.45 -0.46 5.06
N LEU A 145 -9.08 0.77 5.39
CA LEU A 145 -7.70 1.14 5.67
C LEU A 145 -7.21 0.44 6.94
N ALA A 146 -8.01 0.45 8.01
CA ALA A 146 -7.69 -0.27 9.24
C ALA A 146 -7.46 -1.76 8.97
N GLY A 147 -8.28 -2.39 8.12
CA GLY A 147 -8.10 -3.78 7.71
C GLY A 147 -6.82 -4.05 6.89
N VAL A 148 -6.31 -3.06 6.13
CA VAL A 148 -5.02 -3.19 5.44
C VAL A 148 -3.89 -3.27 6.47
N PHE A 149 -3.85 -2.32 7.42
CA PHE A 149 -2.80 -2.30 8.44
C PHE A 149 -2.90 -3.48 9.39
N ALA A 150 -4.11 -3.90 9.77
CA ALA A 150 -4.31 -5.06 10.64
C ALA A 150 -3.76 -6.35 10.02
N LEU A 151 -3.97 -6.58 8.72
CA LEU A 151 -3.39 -7.72 8.03
C LEU A 151 -1.88 -7.56 7.85
N ALA A 152 -1.40 -6.37 7.45
CA ALA A 152 0.03 -6.12 7.26
C ALA A 152 0.86 -6.23 8.55
N SER A 153 0.25 -6.02 9.72
CA SER A 153 0.91 -6.11 11.03
C SER A 153 0.73 -7.46 11.73
N ARG A 154 0.10 -8.46 11.08
CA ARG A 154 -0.11 -9.79 11.66
C ARG A 154 1.23 -10.48 11.91
N GLY A 155 1.47 -10.91 13.14
CA GLY A 155 2.75 -11.49 13.54
C GLY A 155 3.13 -12.72 12.72
N ASP A 156 2.17 -13.61 12.47
CA ASP A 156 2.36 -14.80 11.64
C ASP A 156 2.71 -14.45 10.18
N LEU A 157 2.10 -13.40 9.62
CA LEU A 157 2.47 -12.91 8.30
C LEU A 157 3.89 -12.36 8.29
N LEU A 158 4.24 -11.49 9.25
CA LEU A 158 5.58 -10.90 9.33
C LEU A 158 6.66 -11.97 9.54
N ASP A 159 6.41 -12.95 10.40
CA ASP A 159 7.33 -14.05 10.65
C ASP A 159 7.51 -14.89 9.38
N SER A 160 6.45 -15.15 8.62
CA SER A 160 6.55 -15.86 7.33
C SER A 160 7.32 -15.11 6.23
N LEU A 161 7.57 -13.81 6.41
CA LEU A 161 8.31 -12.98 5.46
C LEU A 161 9.79 -12.90 5.83
N PHE A 162 10.10 -12.81 7.12
CA PHE A 162 11.43 -12.39 7.60
C PHE A 162 12.09 -13.38 8.57
N SER A 163 11.36 -14.37 9.09
CA SER A 163 11.95 -15.38 9.97
C SER A 163 12.56 -16.52 9.17
N GLY A 164 13.87 -16.69 9.29
CA GLY A 164 14.59 -17.77 8.62
C GLY A 164 14.95 -17.43 7.18
N GLN A 165 14.89 -18.43 6.29
CA GLN A 165 15.27 -18.25 4.90
C GLN A 165 14.22 -17.42 4.15
N ILE A 166 14.64 -16.27 3.63
CA ILE A 166 13.82 -15.43 2.76
C ILE A 166 13.71 -16.10 1.39
N ASP A 167 12.48 -16.29 0.90
CA ASP A 167 12.24 -16.87 -0.43
C ASP A 167 12.45 -15.85 -1.56
N GLU A 168 12.54 -16.38 -2.78
CA GLU A 168 12.82 -15.59 -3.98
C GLU A 168 11.77 -14.54 -4.32
N ASP A 169 10.48 -14.77 -4.03
CA ASP A 169 9.43 -13.79 -4.32
C ASP A 169 9.50 -12.60 -3.36
N VAL A 170 9.87 -12.84 -2.09
CA VAL A 170 10.17 -11.79 -1.12
C VAL A 170 11.46 -11.05 -1.49
N LEU A 171 12.51 -11.75 -1.91
CA LEU A 171 13.76 -11.11 -2.38
C LEU A 171 13.52 -10.27 -3.64
N LYS A 172 12.66 -10.74 -4.56
CA LYS A 172 12.25 -9.97 -5.74
C LYS A 172 11.48 -8.72 -5.35
N LEU A 173 10.52 -8.82 -4.42
CA LEU A 173 9.81 -7.65 -3.89
C LEU A 173 10.78 -6.67 -3.24
N THR A 174 11.72 -7.16 -2.45
CA THR A 174 12.76 -6.36 -1.78
C THR A 174 13.60 -5.57 -2.78
N ARG A 175 14.07 -6.22 -3.85
CA ARG A 175 14.81 -5.55 -4.93
C ARG A 175 13.99 -4.46 -5.63
N MET A 176 12.67 -4.66 -5.78
CA MET A 176 11.79 -3.63 -6.32
C MET A 176 11.65 -2.46 -5.35
N LEU A 177 11.43 -2.73 -4.06
CA LEU A 177 11.34 -1.71 -3.02
C LEU A 177 12.61 -0.87 -2.94
N ARG A 178 13.79 -1.50 -2.90
CA ARG A 178 15.08 -0.80 -2.88
C ARG A 178 15.23 0.16 -4.07
N LYS A 179 14.90 -0.28 -5.28
CA LYS A 179 14.95 0.58 -6.48
C LYS A 179 14.04 1.79 -6.37
N GLU A 180 12.85 1.64 -5.80
CA GLU A 180 11.91 2.75 -5.64
C GLU A 180 12.34 3.73 -4.53
N LEU A 181 12.96 3.21 -3.46
CA LEU A 181 13.56 4.00 -2.38
C LEU A 181 14.77 4.80 -2.87
N ASP A 182 15.66 4.20 -3.66
CA ASP A 182 16.83 4.87 -4.25
C ASP A 182 16.44 6.00 -5.22
N ARG A 183 15.26 5.90 -5.83
CA ARG A 183 14.69 6.94 -6.71
C ARG A 183 14.00 8.08 -5.95
N GLY A 184 13.78 7.92 -4.64
CA GLY A 184 12.98 8.84 -3.82
C GLY A 184 11.49 8.88 -4.22
N LEU A 185 10.98 7.81 -4.85
CA LEU A 185 9.59 7.72 -5.29
C LEU A 185 8.64 7.24 -4.18
N ILE A 186 9.18 6.62 -3.13
CA ILE A 186 8.45 6.16 -1.94
C ILE A 186 9.19 6.60 -0.69
#